data_AF-A0A8J3N0E3-F1
#
_entry.id   AF-A0A8J3N0E3-F1
#
_cell.length_a   1.000
_cell.length_b   1.000
_cell.length_c   1.000
_cell.angle_alpha   90.00
_cell.angle_beta   90.00
_cell.angle_gamma   90.00
#
_symmetry.space_group_name_H-M   'P 1'
#
loop_
_entity.id
_entity.type
_entity.pdbx_description
1 polymer ?
#
loop_
_entity_poly.entity_id
_entity_poly.type
_entity_poly.pdbx_seq_one_letter_code
_entity_poly.pdbx_strand_id
1 'polypeptide(L)'
;MTVMNQEALQRRWQERCRQGNFSSAVLGVGTIRVFGRSGDTPVAFPRVESLAALDTLEADERWALQNAQDLIHSARTRRRPVMATQPPRPGVIPNPVPVYEFDPKSENLLILSMTQGG
;
A
#
# COMPACT_ATOMS: atom_id res chain seq x y z
N MET A 1 25.27 1.81 -14.49
CA MET A 1 24.05 1.83 -13.67
C MET A 1 23.00 0.99 -14.38
N THR A 2 22.74 -0.23 -13.89
CA THR A 2 21.74 -1.10 -14.51
C THR A 2 20.36 -0.55 -14.17
N VAL A 3 19.65 -0.01 -15.15
CA VAL A 3 18.24 0.37 -15.01
C VAL A 3 17.46 -0.92 -14.71
N MET A 4 17.11 -1.14 -13.45
CA MET A 4 16.26 -2.28 -13.11
C MET A 4 14.88 -2.08 -13.74
N ASN A 5 14.45 -3.05 -14.54
CA ASN A 5 13.10 -3.08 -15.12
C ASN A 5 12.05 -3.17 -13.99
N GLN A 6 10.93 -2.47 -14.12
CA GLN A 6 9.83 -2.46 -13.15
C GLN A 6 9.32 -3.87 -12.81
N GLU A 7 9.27 -4.78 -13.78
CA GLU A 7 8.88 -6.17 -13.55
C GLU A 7 9.85 -6.91 -12.61
N ALA A 8 11.14 -6.60 -12.68
CA ALA A 8 12.14 -7.20 -11.80
C ALA A 8 11.99 -6.68 -10.36
N LEU A 9 11.69 -5.39 -10.19
CA LEU A 9 11.40 -4.78 -8.89
C LEU A 9 10.14 -5.40 -8.27
N GLN A 10 9.07 -5.55 -9.07
CA GLN A 10 7.84 -6.19 -8.62
C GLN A 10 8.06 -7.63 -8.17
N ARG A 11 8.77 -8.44 -8.97
CA ARG A 11 9.07 -9.84 -8.61
C ARG A 11 9.91 -9.93 -7.34
N ARG A 12 10.92 -9.07 -7.19
CA ARG A 12 11.75 -9.01 -5.97
C ARG A 12 10.95 -8.64 -4.75
N TRP A 13 10.07 -7.64 -4.87
CA TRP A 13 9.19 -7.24 -3.78
C TRP A 13 8.25 -8.38 -3.36
N GLN A 14 7.64 -9.09 -4.31
CA GLN A 14 6.80 -10.25 -4.03
C GLN A 14 7.57 -11.38 -3.33
N GLU A 15 8.80 -11.65 -3.78
CA GLU A 15 9.68 -12.63 -3.13
C GLU A 15 10.02 -12.20 -1.71
N ARG A 16 10.32 -10.91 -1.49
CA ARG A 16 10.61 -10.34 -0.18
C ARG A 16 9.42 -10.48 0.76
N CYS A 17 8.21 -10.18 0.28
CA CYS A 17 6.97 -10.39 1.03
C CYS A 17 6.80 -11.85 1.48
N ARG A 18 7.17 -12.81 0.61
CA ARG A 18 7.09 -14.24 0.92
C ARG A 18 8.15 -14.69 1.93
N GLN A 19 9.36 -14.16 1.83
CA GLN A 19 10.48 -14.51 2.71
C GLN A 19 10.43 -13.80 4.07
N GLY A 20 9.75 -12.65 4.15
CA GLY A 20 9.72 -11.82 5.36
C GLY A 20 11.04 -11.08 5.64
N ASN A 21 11.93 -10.97 4.65
CA ASN A 21 13.25 -10.35 4.82
C ASN A 21 13.21 -8.87 4.41
N PHE A 22 12.95 -7.96 5.33
CA PHE A 22 12.83 -6.53 5.03
C PHE A 22 14.01 -5.70 5.57
N SER A 23 14.22 -4.52 5.01
CA SER A 23 15.15 -3.54 5.58
C SER A 23 14.73 -3.15 7.00
N SER A 24 15.68 -2.74 7.84
CA SER A 24 15.43 -2.37 9.25
C SER A 24 14.46 -1.19 9.43
N ALA A 25 14.29 -0.36 8.40
CA ALA A 25 13.33 0.75 8.41
C ALA A 25 11.86 0.30 8.21
N VAL A 26 11.63 -0.95 7.77
CA VAL A 26 10.30 -1.50 7.51
C VAL A 26 9.68 -2.01 8.80
N LEU A 27 8.57 -1.40 9.20
CA LEU A 27 7.75 -1.77 10.37
C LEU A 27 6.95 -3.05 10.14
N GLY A 28 6.68 -3.37 8.88
CA GLY A 28 5.88 -4.51 8.45
C GLY A 28 5.34 -4.32 7.04
N VAL A 29 4.39 -5.16 6.62
CA VAL A 29 3.73 -5.06 5.32
C VAL A 29 2.34 -4.49 5.48
N GLY A 30 2.04 -3.44 4.72
CA GLY A 30 0.71 -2.87 4.58
C GLY A 30 0.05 -3.39 3.33
N THR A 31 -1.28 -3.33 3.27
CA THR A 31 -2.05 -3.77 2.10
C THR A 31 -3.02 -2.71 1.61
N ILE A 32 -3.14 -2.58 0.29
CA ILE A 32 -4.15 -1.77 -0.38
C ILE A 32 -5.11 -2.71 -1.12
N ARG A 33 -6.41 -2.61 -0.83
CA ARG A 33 -7.47 -3.32 -1.57
C ARG A 33 -8.26 -2.32 -2.41
N VAL A 34 -8.53 -2.65 -3.66
CA VAL A 34 -9.10 -1.72 -4.64
C VAL A 34 -10.44 -2.23 -5.16
N PHE A 35 -11.51 -2.05 -4.40
CA PHE A 35 -12.83 -2.58 -4.73
C PHE A 35 -13.34 -2.13 -6.12
N GLY A 36 -14.07 -3.01 -6.80
CA GLY A 36 -14.68 -2.74 -8.11
C GLY A 36 -13.74 -3.01 -9.29
N ARG A 37 -12.60 -3.67 -9.03
CA ARG A 37 -11.78 -4.27 -10.08
C ARG A 37 -11.97 -5.78 -10.03
N SER A 38 -12.44 -6.38 -11.12
CA SER A 38 -12.51 -7.84 -11.22
C SER A 38 -11.12 -8.45 -11.00
N GLY A 39 -11.00 -9.42 -10.09
CA GLY A 39 -9.72 -10.04 -9.71
C GLY A 39 -8.94 -9.32 -8.61
N ASP A 40 -9.64 -8.76 -7.61
CA ASP A 40 -9.10 -7.98 -6.49
C ASP A 40 -7.97 -8.70 -5.72
N THR A 41 -6.74 -8.49 -6.18
CA THR A 41 -5.52 -8.91 -5.47
C THR A 41 -5.01 -7.74 -4.64
N PRO A 42 -4.83 -7.91 -3.32
CA PRO A 42 -4.27 -6.86 -2.47
C PRO A 42 -2.88 -6.45 -2.96
N VAL A 43 -2.63 -5.14 -3.03
CA VAL A 43 -1.31 -4.57 -3.32
C VAL A 43 -0.57 -4.41 -2.00
N ALA A 44 0.49 -5.19 -1.81
CA ALA A 44 1.35 -5.08 -0.63
C ALA A 44 2.35 -3.94 -0.79
N PHE A 45 2.65 -3.25 0.31
CA PHE A 45 3.68 -2.20 0.38
C PHE A 45 4.43 -2.25 1.72
N PRO A 46 5.69 -1.78 1.79
CA PRO A 46 6.41 -1.72 3.05
C PRO A 46 5.87 -0.58 3.91
N ARG A 47 5.57 -0.86 5.17
CA ARG A 47 5.21 0.16 6.15
C ARG A 47 6.46 0.78 6.73
N VAL A 48 6.53 2.11 6.74
CA VAL A 48 7.68 2.85 7.30
C VAL A 48 7.20 4.02 8.15
N GLU A 49 8.03 4.45 9.10
CA GLU A 49 7.72 5.58 9.99
C GLU A 49 7.53 6.92 9.25
N SER A 50 8.14 7.10 8.10
CA SER A 50 7.90 8.27 7.27
C SER A 50 8.50 8.07 5.88
N LEU A 51 8.08 8.91 4.93
CA LEU A 51 8.71 8.98 3.61
C LEU A 51 10.16 9.48 3.67
N ALA A 52 10.65 10.00 4.80
CA ALA A 52 12.08 10.32 4.95
C ALA A 52 12.97 9.07 5.01
N ALA A 53 12.39 7.89 5.24
CA ALA A 53 13.14 6.62 5.29
C ALA A 53 13.52 6.08 3.90
N LEU A 54 13.11 6.72 2.79
CA LEU A 54 13.30 6.22 1.43
C LEU A 54 14.76 5.87 1.09
N ASP A 55 15.72 6.64 1.61
CA ASP A 55 17.16 6.42 1.35
C ASP A 55 17.72 5.17 2.04
N THR A 56 17.04 4.70 3.09
CA THR A 56 17.41 3.49 3.85
C THR A 56 16.76 2.22 3.33
N LEU A 57 15.83 2.34 2.37
CA LEU A 57 15.12 1.22 1.77
C LEU A 57 15.90 0.61 0.60
N GLU A 58 15.74 -0.69 0.44
CA GLU A 58 16.17 -1.39 -0.76
C GLU A 58 15.37 -0.92 -1.98
N ALA A 59 15.94 -1.09 -3.17
CA ALA A 59 15.34 -0.55 -4.40
C ALA A 59 13.92 -1.08 -4.67
N ASP A 60 13.65 -2.35 -4.36
CA ASP A 60 12.34 -2.99 -4.50
C ASP A 60 11.33 -2.47 -3.47
N GLU A 61 11.76 -2.22 -2.24
CA GLU A 61 10.92 -1.65 -1.19
C GLU A 61 10.55 -0.20 -1.51
N ARG A 62 11.52 0.60 -1.95
CA ARG A 62 11.31 1.99 -2.38
C ARG A 62 10.33 2.04 -3.55
N TRP A 63 10.50 1.16 -4.53
CA TRP A 63 9.57 1.03 -5.65
C TRP A 63 8.16 0.67 -5.19
N ALA A 64 8.02 -0.30 -4.29
CA ALA A 64 6.71 -0.73 -3.79
C ALA A 64 6.00 0.40 -3.01
N LEU A 65 6.74 1.17 -2.22
CA LEU A 65 6.22 2.32 -1.49
C LEU A 65 5.76 3.44 -2.43
N GLN A 66 6.55 3.75 -3.47
CA GLN A 66 6.17 4.73 -4.48
C GLN A 66 4.92 4.29 -5.25
N ASN A 67 4.86 3.02 -5.65
CA ASN A 67 3.70 2.46 -6.34
C ASN A 67 2.42 2.54 -5.48
N ALA A 68 2.53 2.31 -4.17
CA ALA A 68 1.42 2.50 -3.23
C ALA A 68 0.95 3.96 -3.16
N GLN A 69 1.90 4.90 -3.05
CA GLN A 69 1.61 6.34 -3.05
C GLN A 69 0.90 6.77 -4.36
N ASP A 70 1.41 6.33 -5.51
CA ASP A 70 0.85 6.66 -6.83
C ASP A 70 -0.57 6.10 -6.98
N LEU A 71 -0.83 4.91 -6.44
CA LEU A 71 -2.13 4.26 -6.48
C LEU A 71 -3.16 5.00 -5.62
N ILE A 72 -2.78 5.45 -4.42
CA ILE A 72 -3.64 6.30 -3.57
C ILE A 72 -3.87 7.67 -4.22
N HIS A 73 -2.82 8.29 -4.75
CA HIS A 73 -2.94 9.58 -5.45
C HIS A 73 -3.89 9.48 -6.65
N SER A 74 -3.72 8.47 -7.50
CA SER A 74 -4.58 8.19 -8.66
C SER A 74 -6.03 7.94 -8.25
N ALA A 75 -6.27 7.18 -7.18
CA ALA A 75 -7.62 6.96 -6.65
C ALA A 75 -8.29 8.28 -6.24
N ARG A 76 -7.57 9.15 -5.54
CA ARG A 76 -8.07 10.47 -5.13
C ARG A 76 -8.35 11.39 -6.30
N THR A 77 -7.46 11.44 -7.29
CA THR A 77 -7.67 12.21 -8.53
C THR A 77 -8.91 11.75 -9.28
N ARG A 78 -9.24 10.46 -9.21
CA ARG A 78 -10.47 9.87 -9.75
C ARG A 78 -11.68 9.97 -8.81
N ARG A 79 -11.59 10.75 -7.74
CA ARG A 79 -12.63 10.96 -6.71
C ARG A 79 -13.12 9.66 -6.06
N ARG A 80 -12.26 8.63 -6.00
CA ARG A 80 -12.58 7.39 -5.28
C ARG A 80 -12.30 7.58 -3.78
N PRO A 81 -13.23 7.20 -2.89
CA PRO A 81 -12.96 7.23 -1.45
C PRO A 81 -11.81 6.29 -1.09
N VAL A 82 -10.87 6.78 -0.29
CA VAL A 82 -9.79 6.00 0.30
C VAL A 82 -10.01 5.95 1.81
N MET A 83 -10.01 4.76 2.39
CA MET A 83 -10.25 4.53 3.81
C MET A 83 -9.10 3.74 4.42
N ALA A 84 -8.63 4.13 5.59
CA ALA A 84 -7.75 3.31 6.41
C ALA A 84 -8.59 2.49 7.39
N THR A 85 -8.28 1.22 7.56
CA THR A 85 -8.90 0.37 8.58
C THR A 85 -7.87 -0.05 9.61
N GLN A 86 -8.25 0.05 10.88
CA GLN A 86 -7.46 -0.54 11.95
C GLN A 86 -7.54 -2.07 11.87
N PRO A 87 -6.49 -2.80 12.29
CA PRO A 87 -6.57 -4.25 12.44
C PRO A 87 -7.74 -4.62 13.37
N PRO A 88 -8.46 -5.73 13.10
CA PRO A 88 -9.57 -6.17 13.93
C PRO A 88 -9.09 -6.35 15.38
N ARG A 89 -9.82 -5.75 16.34
CA ARG A 89 -9.61 -5.98 17.78
C ARG A 89 -10.81 -6.75 18.33
N PRO A 90 -10.62 -7.76 19.20
CA PRO A 90 -11.74 -8.47 19.81
C PRO A 90 -12.74 -7.51 20.45
N GLY A 91 -14.01 -7.61 20.09
CA GLY A 91 -15.09 -6.78 20.64
C GLY A 91 -15.19 -5.36 20.06
N VAL A 92 -14.36 -4.98 19.07
CA VAL A 92 -14.41 -3.66 18.43
C VAL A 92 -14.63 -3.83 16.92
N ILE A 93 -15.69 -3.23 16.39
CA ILE A 93 -15.85 -3.08 14.94
C ILE A 93 -14.96 -1.90 14.52
N PRO A 94 -13.87 -2.12 13.75
CA PRO A 94 -13.00 -1.04 13.33
C PRO A 94 -13.78 -0.10 12.41
N ASN A 95 -13.90 1.17 12.79
CA ASN A 95 -14.50 2.18 11.94
C ASN A 95 -13.45 2.64 10.90
N PRO A 96 -13.71 2.51 9.59
CA PRO A 96 -12.79 3.01 8.59
C PRO A 96 -12.67 4.54 8.67
N VAL A 97 -11.46 5.06 8.61
CA VAL A 97 -11.17 6.51 8.65
C VAL A 97 -10.81 6.99 7.26
N PRO A 98 -11.40 8.09 6.76
CA PRO A 98 -11.05 8.62 5.43
C PRO A 98 -9.58 9.06 5.39
N VAL A 99 -8.92 8.71 4.29
CA VAL A 99 -7.51 9.00 4.04
C VAL A 99 -7.40 10.08 2.98
N TYR A 100 -6.92 11.25 3.39
CA TYR A 100 -6.70 12.38 2.49
C TYR A 100 -5.26 12.48 2.02
N GLU A 101 -4.31 11.82 2.67
CA GLU A 101 -2.92 11.79 2.23
C GLU A 101 -2.37 10.39 2.46
N PHE A 102 -1.45 9.94 1.60
CA PHE A 102 -0.86 8.63 1.78
C PHE A 102 0.00 8.62 3.05
N ASP A 103 -0.43 7.83 4.04
CA ASP A 103 0.33 7.57 5.26
C ASP A 103 1.09 6.24 5.11
N PRO A 104 2.44 6.25 5.04
CA PRO A 104 3.22 5.04 4.87
C PRO A 104 3.21 4.13 6.11
N LYS A 105 2.67 4.56 7.26
CA LYS A 105 2.52 3.71 8.45
C LYS A 105 1.27 2.84 8.40
N SER A 106 0.32 3.18 7.54
CA SER A 106 -0.99 2.54 7.46
C SER A 106 -0.89 1.06 7.17
N GLU A 107 -1.66 0.26 7.89
CA GLU A 107 -1.64 -1.20 7.75
C GLU A 107 -2.58 -1.71 6.66
N ASN A 108 -3.80 -1.16 6.62
CA ASN A 108 -4.83 -1.57 5.68
C ASN A 108 -5.47 -0.32 5.07
N LEU A 109 -5.38 -0.21 3.76
CA LEU A 109 -5.98 0.84 2.96
C LEU A 109 -7.00 0.23 2.00
N LEU A 110 -8.17 0.85 1.90
CA LEU A 110 -9.26 0.43 1.04
C LEU A 110 -9.56 1.57 0.08
N ILE A 111 -9.52 1.29 -1.22
CA ILE A 111 -10.04 2.20 -2.24
C ILE A 111 -11.39 1.68 -2.68
N LEU A 112 -12.44 2.45 -2.39
CA LEU A 112 -13.81 2.06 -2.68
C LEU A 112 -14.17 2.35 -4.14
N SER A 113 -15.09 1.58 -4.70
CA SER A 113 -15.72 1.92 -5.97
C SER A 113 -16.71 3.07 -5.74
N MET A 114 -16.93 3.91 -6.76
CA MET A 114 -18.10 4.76 -6.72
C MET A 114 -19.31 3.87 -7.05
N THR A 115 -20.18 3.64 -6.08
CA THR A 115 -21.54 3.18 -6.36
C THR A 115 -22.27 4.33 -7.05
N GLN A 116 -22.32 4.32 -8.38
CA GLN A 116 -23.39 5.03 -9.06
C GLN A 116 -24.67 4.26 -8.75
N GLY A 117 -25.49 4.78 -7.84
CA GLY A 117 -26.82 4.24 -7.61
C GLY A 117 -27.62 4.35 -8.91
N GLY A 118 -28.11 3.20 -9.38
CA GLY A 118 -29.12 3.08 -10.42
C GLY A 118 -30.39 2.51 -9.82
#